data_AF-A0A4R4PFY7-F1
#
_entry.id   AF-A0A4R4PFY7-F1
#
_cell.length_a   1.000
_cell.length_b   1.000
_cell.length_c   1.000
_cell.angle_alpha   90.00
_cell.angle_beta   90.00
_cell.angle_gamma   90.00
#
_symmetry.space_group_name_H-M   'P 1'
#
loop_
_entity.id
_entity.type
_entity.pdbx_description
1 polymer ?
#
loop_
_entity_poly.entity_id
_entity_poly.type
_entity_poly.pdbx_seq_one_letter_code
_entity_poly.pdbx_strand_id
1 'polypeptide(L)'
;MDPENRVDPENKVVRLCVAGMAAEAEGEPARARELFERAWAAAGDDYERCVAAHYVARHQDTPEETLRWNEECLRLADAVGDGRVVGFYASLHLNIAQAHGTLGRDGAAREHFALAAGHVDAVPEGQYREWIRFAIARGLRDQAADGRFAELDALVEGWRERGELTALALVLPALLGDLGELGPPGDGERLVTALRMLHSSGRLPDGERAELGRVIGSLAGGAR
;
A
#
# COMPACT_ATOMS: atom_id res chain seq x y z
N MET A 1 -15.53 19.08 -0.66
CA MET A 1 -15.81 17.79 -0.01
C MET A 1 -17.28 17.53 -0.24
N ASP A 2 -17.59 16.58 -1.11
CA ASP A 2 -18.97 16.29 -1.53
C ASP A 2 -19.71 15.57 -0.41
N PRO A 3 -20.86 16.07 0.11
CA PRO A 3 -21.58 15.46 1.22
C PRO A 3 -22.21 14.08 0.90
N GLU A 4 -22.22 13.63 -0.36
CA GLU A 4 -22.85 12.37 -0.77
C GLU A 4 -22.00 11.11 -0.58
N ASN A 5 -20.72 11.23 -0.16
CA ASN A 5 -19.80 10.08 -0.08
C ASN A 5 -19.60 9.49 1.33
N ARG A 6 -20.54 9.74 2.25
CA ARG A 6 -20.43 9.26 3.64
C ARG A 6 -21.06 7.88 3.78
N VAL A 7 -20.25 6.90 4.17
CA VAL A 7 -20.72 5.56 4.57
C VAL A 7 -21.84 5.74 5.60
N ASP A 8 -23.05 5.25 5.29
CA ASP A 8 -24.18 5.28 6.21
C ASP A 8 -23.88 4.38 7.42
N PRO A 9 -23.71 4.94 8.63
CA PRO A 9 -23.40 4.15 9.82
C PRO A 9 -24.55 3.23 10.26
N GLU A 10 -25.78 3.46 9.77
CA GLU A 10 -26.92 2.56 9.99
C GLU A 10 -26.98 1.41 8.98
N ASN A 11 -26.09 1.41 7.98
CA ASN A 11 -25.98 0.31 7.03
C ASN A 11 -25.60 -0.98 7.76
N LYS A 12 -26.50 -1.97 7.71
CA LYS A 12 -26.34 -3.25 8.40
C LYS A 12 -25.07 -3.99 7.97
N VAL A 13 -24.70 -3.93 6.70
CA VAL A 13 -23.47 -4.56 6.17
C VAL A 13 -22.24 -3.90 6.79
N VAL A 14 -22.18 -2.58 6.79
CA VAL A 14 -21.08 -1.82 7.40
C VAL A 14 -20.96 -2.15 8.89
N ARG A 15 -22.08 -2.22 9.62
CA ARG A 15 -22.07 -2.57 11.05
C ARG A 15 -21.56 -3.99 11.31
N LEU A 16 -21.92 -4.95 10.47
CA LEU A 16 -21.40 -6.33 10.55
C LEU A 16 -19.90 -6.36 10.27
N CYS A 17 -19.42 -5.61 9.26
CA CYS A 17 -18.00 -5.47 8.98
C CYS A 17 -17.23 -4.81 10.13
N VAL A 18 -17.77 -3.75 10.76
CA VAL A 18 -17.17 -3.12 11.93
C VAL A 18 -17.09 -4.09 13.12
N ALA A 19 -18.15 -4.85 13.38
CA ALA A 19 -18.14 -5.88 14.41
C ALA A 19 -17.12 -6.99 14.12
N GLY A 20 -16.98 -7.39 12.85
CA GLY A 20 -15.97 -8.36 12.42
C GLY A 20 -14.55 -7.85 12.64
N MET A 21 -14.26 -6.58 12.31
CA MET A 21 -12.97 -5.95 12.61
C MET A 21 -12.67 -5.90 14.11
N ALA A 22 -13.67 -5.66 14.95
CA ALA A 22 -13.51 -5.71 16.40
C ALA A 22 -13.15 -7.13 16.88
N ALA A 23 -13.82 -8.16 16.35
CA ALA A 23 -13.50 -9.56 16.64
C ALA A 23 -12.07 -9.93 16.19
N GLU A 24 -11.58 -9.39 15.07
CA GLU A 24 -10.17 -9.56 14.67
C GLU A 24 -9.20 -8.93 15.68
N ALA A 25 -9.50 -7.72 16.16
CA ALA A 25 -8.68 -7.05 17.17
C ALA A 25 -8.68 -7.79 18.52
N GLU A 26 -9.75 -8.53 18.81
CA GLU A 26 -9.90 -9.39 19.98
C GLU A 26 -9.25 -10.79 19.80
N GLY A 27 -8.74 -11.11 18.60
CA GLY A 27 -8.13 -12.40 18.31
C GLY A 27 -9.15 -13.54 18.11
N GLU A 28 -10.37 -13.22 17.68
CA GLU A 28 -11.47 -14.18 17.43
C GLU A 28 -11.73 -14.39 15.92
N PRO A 29 -10.84 -15.05 15.17
CA PRO A 29 -10.94 -15.14 13.70
C PRO A 29 -12.19 -15.88 13.21
N ALA A 30 -12.64 -16.92 13.93
CA ALA A 30 -13.85 -17.65 13.58
C ALA A 30 -15.12 -16.77 13.68
N ARG A 31 -15.18 -15.90 14.68
CA ARG A 31 -16.28 -14.95 14.85
C ARG A 31 -16.23 -13.84 13.81
N ALA A 32 -15.01 -13.34 13.50
CA ALA A 32 -14.82 -12.37 12.43
C ALA A 32 -15.34 -12.93 11.09
N ARG A 33 -14.94 -14.17 10.74
CA ARG A 33 -15.42 -14.88 9.54
C ARG A 33 -16.95 -14.96 9.51
N GLU A 34 -17.60 -15.41 10.58
CA GLU A 34 -19.07 -15.50 10.64
C GLU A 34 -19.73 -14.13 10.41
N LEU A 35 -19.20 -13.07 11.02
CA LEU A 35 -19.73 -11.71 10.87
C LEU A 35 -19.60 -11.19 9.43
N PHE A 36 -18.48 -11.47 8.76
CA PHE A 36 -18.27 -11.08 7.36
C PHE A 36 -19.12 -11.90 6.39
N GLU A 37 -19.29 -13.20 6.62
CA GLU A 37 -20.21 -14.04 5.83
C GLU A 37 -21.67 -13.56 5.97
N ARG A 38 -22.07 -13.14 7.18
CA ARG A 38 -23.38 -12.52 7.41
C ARG A 38 -23.52 -11.15 6.74
N ALA A 39 -22.44 -10.37 6.67
CA ALA A 39 -22.42 -9.11 5.95
C ALA A 39 -22.66 -9.34 4.46
N TRP A 40 -21.98 -10.32 3.88
CA TRP A 40 -22.15 -10.74 2.49
C TRP A 40 -23.59 -11.19 2.19
N ALA A 41 -24.15 -12.07 3.03
CA ALA A 41 -25.53 -12.54 2.88
C ALA A 41 -26.59 -11.44 3.04
N ALA A 42 -26.28 -10.37 3.77
CA ALA A 42 -27.20 -9.26 4.02
C ALA A 42 -27.13 -8.14 2.96
N ALA A 43 -26.12 -8.15 2.07
CA ALA A 43 -25.89 -7.09 1.11
C ALA A 43 -26.99 -7.00 0.03
N GLY A 44 -27.60 -5.81 -0.07
CA GLY A 44 -28.68 -5.48 -0.98
C GLY A 44 -28.20 -5.00 -2.35
N ASP A 45 -27.12 -4.24 -2.41
CA ASP A 45 -26.57 -3.65 -3.63
C ASP A 45 -25.09 -4.00 -3.86
N ASP A 46 -24.54 -3.58 -5.00
CA ASP A 46 -23.17 -3.92 -5.38
C ASP A 46 -22.11 -3.19 -4.54
N TYR A 47 -22.46 -2.04 -3.95
CA TYR A 47 -21.56 -1.32 -3.04
C TYR A 47 -21.44 -2.07 -1.72
N GLU A 48 -22.56 -2.48 -1.13
CA GLU A 48 -22.58 -3.32 0.07
C GLU A 48 -21.89 -4.67 -0.17
N ARG A 49 -22.12 -5.31 -1.32
CA ARG A 49 -21.42 -6.54 -1.71
C ARG A 49 -19.92 -6.32 -1.84
N CYS A 50 -19.50 -5.21 -2.45
CA CYS A 50 -18.09 -4.84 -2.56
C CYS A 50 -17.44 -4.74 -1.17
N VAL A 51 -18.06 -3.99 -0.26
CA VAL A 51 -17.56 -3.84 1.12
C VAL A 51 -17.50 -5.20 1.83
N ALA A 52 -18.54 -6.02 1.75
CA ALA A 52 -18.54 -7.33 2.39
C ALA A 52 -17.48 -8.28 1.81
N ALA A 53 -17.36 -8.35 0.47
CA ALA A 53 -16.39 -9.20 -0.22
C ALA A 53 -14.94 -8.90 0.21
N HIS A 54 -14.60 -7.62 0.41
CA HIS A 54 -13.29 -7.22 0.92
C HIS A 54 -12.96 -7.90 2.26
N TYR A 55 -13.91 -7.94 3.18
CA TYR A 55 -13.68 -8.56 4.49
C TYR A 55 -13.75 -10.09 4.45
N VAL A 56 -14.61 -10.67 3.61
CA VAL A 56 -14.65 -12.12 3.39
C VAL A 56 -13.30 -12.61 2.86
N ALA A 57 -12.68 -11.88 1.94
CA ALA A 57 -11.37 -12.23 1.37
C ALA A 57 -10.25 -12.44 2.42
N ARG A 58 -10.37 -11.83 3.61
CA ARG A 58 -9.36 -11.91 4.68
C ARG A 58 -9.39 -13.22 5.47
N HIS A 59 -10.48 -13.99 5.36
CA HIS A 59 -10.74 -15.19 6.16
C HIS A 59 -10.98 -16.43 5.29
N GLN A 60 -10.14 -16.61 4.26
CA GLN A 60 -10.19 -17.77 3.39
C GLN A 60 -9.13 -18.80 3.75
N ASP A 61 -9.44 -20.08 3.51
CA ASP A 61 -8.57 -21.20 3.87
C ASP A 61 -7.40 -21.40 2.88
N THR A 62 -7.49 -20.80 1.68
CA THR A 62 -6.48 -20.91 0.62
C THR A 62 -6.18 -19.56 -0.04
N PRO A 63 -4.94 -19.33 -0.50
CA PRO A 63 -4.60 -18.13 -1.26
C PRO A 63 -5.43 -17.97 -2.56
N GLU A 64 -5.86 -19.06 -3.19
CA GLU A 64 -6.71 -19.06 -4.37
C GLU A 64 -8.10 -18.47 -4.07
N GLU A 65 -8.72 -18.87 -2.94
CA GLU A 65 -10.00 -18.30 -2.52
C GLU A 65 -9.84 -16.84 -2.07
N THR A 66 -8.73 -16.49 -1.42
CA THR A 66 -8.39 -15.08 -1.13
C THR A 66 -8.33 -14.26 -2.42
N LEU A 67 -7.63 -14.75 -3.45
CA LEU A 67 -7.54 -14.07 -4.75
C LEU A 67 -8.93 -13.92 -5.38
N ARG A 68 -9.69 -15.00 -5.45
CA ARG A 68 -11.05 -15.01 -6.02
C ARG A 68 -11.95 -13.97 -5.37
N TRP A 69 -11.94 -13.87 -4.04
CA TRP A 69 -12.77 -12.88 -3.33
C TRP A 69 -12.28 -11.44 -3.55
N ASN A 70 -10.98 -11.22 -3.67
CA ASN A 70 -10.45 -9.90 -4.01
C ASN A 70 -10.80 -9.50 -5.46
N GLU A 71 -10.76 -10.43 -6.42
CA GLU A 71 -11.21 -10.20 -7.81
C GLU A 71 -12.71 -9.92 -7.86
N GLU A 72 -13.52 -10.63 -7.08
CA GLU A 72 -14.96 -10.37 -6.96
C GLU A 72 -15.23 -8.98 -6.36
N CYS A 73 -14.45 -8.58 -5.36
CA CYS A 73 -14.53 -7.25 -4.77
C CYS A 73 -14.22 -6.15 -5.81
N LEU A 74 -13.17 -6.32 -6.63
CA LEU A 74 -12.86 -5.42 -7.73
C LEU A 74 -13.98 -5.36 -8.77
N ARG A 75 -14.52 -6.51 -9.19
CA ARG A 75 -15.64 -6.59 -10.14
C ARG A 75 -16.87 -5.85 -9.62
N LEU A 76 -17.15 -5.93 -8.32
CA LEU A 76 -18.26 -5.22 -7.68
C LEU A 76 -18.00 -3.71 -7.59
N ALA A 77 -16.76 -3.29 -7.30
CA ALA A 77 -16.38 -1.88 -7.37
C ALA A 77 -16.60 -1.31 -8.78
N ASP A 78 -16.17 -2.04 -9.82
CA ASP A 78 -16.40 -1.64 -11.21
C ASP A 78 -17.90 -1.52 -11.55
N ALA A 79 -18.73 -2.43 -11.01
CA ALA A 79 -20.17 -2.42 -11.21
C ALA A 79 -20.88 -1.24 -10.50
N VAL A 80 -20.38 -0.81 -9.34
CA VAL A 80 -20.86 0.41 -8.66
C VAL A 80 -20.57 1.64 -9.52
N GLY A 81 -19.35 1.75 -10.05
CA GLY A 81 -18.99 2.72 -11.10
C GLY A 81 -19.12 4.21 -10.73
N ASP A 82 -19.24 4.55 -9.44
CA ASP A 82 -19.40 5.93 -8.96
C ASP A 82 -18.34 6.35 -7.93
N GLY A 83 -18.44 7.60 -7.45
CA GLY A 83 -17.46 8.20 -6.54
C GLY A 83 -17.26 7.49 -5.19
N ARG A 84 -18.16 6.58 -4.80
CA ARG A 84 -18.09 5.84 -3.53
C ARG A 84 -16.96 4.83 -3.48
N VAL A 85 -16.57 4.28 -4.63
CA VAL A 85 -15.57 3.20 -4.73
C VAL A 85 -14.22 3.67 -5.25
N VAL A 86 -14.12 4.92 -5.72
CA VAL A 86 -12.88 5.47 -6.30
C VAL A 86 -11.69 5.37 -5.32
N GLY A 87 -11.92 5.59 -4.03
CA GLY A 87 -10.89 5.45 -3.00
C GLY A 87 -10.52 4.00 -2.63
N PHE A 88 -11.23 2.99 -3.16
CA PHE A 88 -10.96 1.58 -2.86
C PHE A 88 -9.95 0.96 -3.84
N TYR A 89 -9.88 1.42 -5.10
CA TYR A 89 -9.08 0.76 -6.13
C TYR A 89 -7.61 0.54 -5.76
N ALA A 90 -6.99 1.48 -5.03
CA ALA A 90 -5.62 1.31 -4.57
C ALA A 90 -5.46 0.08 -3.64
N SER A 91 -6.37 -0.09 -2.68
CA SER A 91 -6.31 -1.23 -1.74
C SER A 91 -6.80 -2.53 -2.37
N LEU A 92 -7.78 -2.47 -3.29
CA LEU A 92 -8.25 -3.64 -4.03
C LEU A 92 -7.15 -4.24 -4.88
N HIS A 93 -6.48 -3.43 -5.70
CA HIS A 93 -5.36 -3.89 -6.51
C HIS A 93 -4.16 -4.33 -5.66
N LEU A 94 -3.87 -3.64 -4.55
CA LEU A 94 -2.83 -4.07 -3.61
C LEU A 94 -3.11 -5.49 -3.08
N ASN A 95 -4.33 -5.80 -2.65
CA ASN A 95 -4.67 -7.12 -2.12
C ASN A 95 -4.60 -8.22 -3.19
N ILE A 96 -5.04 -7.92 -4.42
CA ILE A 96 -4.92 -8.84 -5.56
C ILE A 96 -3.44 -9.10 -5.87
N ALA A 97 -2.60 -8.05 -5.88
CA ALA A 97 -1.16 -8.18 -6.09
C ALA A 97 -0.50 -9.09 -5.05
N GLN A 98 -0.83 -8.91 -3.77
CA GLN A 98 -0.33 -9.74 -2.67
C GLN A 98 -0.79 -11.21 -2.78
N ALA A 99 -2.04 -11.44 -3.17
CA ALA A 99 -2.57 -12.79 -3.39
C ALA A 99 -1.85 -13.48 -4.55
N HIS A 100 -1.61 -12.77 -5.67
CA HIS A 100 -0.77 -13.29 -6.76
C HIS A 100 0.65 -13.58 -6.31
N GLY A 101 1.28 -12.71 -5.52
CA GLY A 101 2.62 -12.94 -4.98
C GLY A 101 2.71 -14.19 -4.12
N THR A 102 1.71 -14.44 -3.26
CA THR A 102 1.62 -15.65 -2.44
C THR A 102 1.49 -16.92 -3.31
N LEU A 103 0.85 -16.80 -4.46
CA LEU A 103 0.72 -17.87 -5.47
C LEU A 103 1.94 -17.99 -6.40
N GLY A 104 2.99 -17.18 -6.22
CA GLY A 104 4.17 -17.16 -7.10
C GLY A 104 3.89 -16.65 -8.52
N ARG A 105 2.81 -15.87 -8.71
CA ARG A 105 2.38 -15.31 -10.00
C ARG A 105 2.93 -13.91 -10.19
N ASP A 106 4.26 -13.80 -10.25
CA ASP A 106 4.96 -12.52 -10.15
C ASP A 106 4.56 -11.51 -11.23
N GLY A 107 4.33 -11.95 -12.47
CA GLY A 107 3.89 -11.05 -13.55
C GLY A 107 2.56 -10.37 -13.25
N ALA A 108 1.58 -11.12 -12.74
CA ALA A 108 0.26 -10.60 -12.38
C ALA A 108 0.33 -9.74 -11.11
N ALA A 109 1.17 -10.13 -10.14
CA ALA A 109 1.42 -9.31 -8.95
C ALA A 109 1.96 -7.92 -9.35
N ARG A 110 2.93 -7.87 -10.27
CA ARG A 110 3.54 -6.62 -10.75
C ARG A 110 2.52 -5.71 -11.41
N GLU A 111 1.67 -6.28 -12.28
CA GLU A 111 0.61 -5.54 -12.96
C GLU A 111 -0.34 -4.90 -11.96
N HIS A 112 -0.79 -5.66 -10.96
CA HIS A 112 -1.70 -5.12 -9.95
C HIS A 112 -1.04 -4.12 -9.00
N PHE A 113 0.24 -4.26 -8.65
CA PHE A 113 0.94 -3.20 -7.93
C PHE A 113 1.02 -1.90 -8.74
N ALA A 114 1.21 -1.99 -10.06
CA ALA A 114 1.23 -0.81 -10.93
C ALA A 114 -0.14 -0.15 -11.03
N LEU A 115 -1.21 -0.93 -11.15
CA LEU A 115 -2.59 -0.43 -11.09
C LEU A 115 -2.87 0.23 -9.73
N ALA A 116 -2.46 -0.40 -8.63
CA ALA A 116 -2.63 0.16 -7.29
C ALA A 116 -1.94 1.52 -7.14
N ALA A 117 -0.72 1.66 -7.66
CA ALA A 117 0.03 2.92 -7.65
C ALA A 117 -0.74 4.07 -8.33
N GLY A 118 -1.37 3.79 -9.47
CA GLY A 118 -2.19 4.76 -10.21
C GLY A 118 -3.44 5.26 -9.48
N HIS A 119 -3.85 4.59 -8.41
CA HIS A 119 -5.03 4.96 -7.61
C HIS A 119 -4.69 5.56 -6.23
N VAL A 120 -3.41 5.71 -5.86
CA VAL A 120 -3.03 6.20 -4.53
C VAL A 120 -3.58 7.60 -4.24
N ASP A 121 -3.59 8.49 -5.24
CA ASP A 121 -4.08 9.87 -5.08
C ASP A 121 -5.59 9.96 -4.81
N ALA A 122 -6.34 8.91 -5.18
CA ALA A 122 -7.77 8.81 -4.92
C ALA A 122 -8.12 8.42 -3.47
N VAL A 123 -7.19 7.80 -2.74
CA VAL A 123 -7.35 7.48 -1.32
C VAL A 123 -7.32 8.80 -0.53
N PRO A 124 -8.19 9.12 0.42
CA PRO A 124 -8.12 10.38 1.18
C PRO A 124 -6.77 10.58 1.90
N GLU A 125 -6.28 11.83 1.96
CA GLU A 125 -5.05 12.17 2.68
C GLU A 125 -5.09 11.72 4.15
N GLY A 126 -4.00 11.13 4.62
CA GLY A 126 -3.85 10.68 6.00
C GLY A 126 -2.98 9.43 6.11
N GLN A 127 -2.87 8.91 7.34
CA GLN A 127 -2.01 7.77 7.66
C GLN A 127 -2.35 6.51 6.85
N TYR A 128 -3.62 6.32 6.49
CA TYR A 128 -4.03 5.18 5.68
C TYR A 128 -3.50 5.26 4.23
N ARG A 129 -3.56 6.44 3.59
CA ARG A 129 -2.96 6.66 2.26
C ARG A 129 -1.46 6.35 2.28
N GLU A 130 -0.74 6.88 3.28
CA GLU A 130 0.69 6.64 3.42
C GLU A 130 1.02 5.15 3.62
N TRP A 131 0.23 4.45 4.44
CA TRP A 131 0.40 3.02 4.66
C TRP A 131 0.19 2.19 3.38
N ILE A 132 -0.89 2.47 2.62
CA ILE A 132 -1.15 1.83 1.32
C ILE A 132 0.00 2.11 0.35
N ARG A 133 0.45 3.38 0.29
CA ARG A 133 1.56 3.79 -0.55
C ARG A 133 2.85 3.03 -0.23
N PHE A 134 3.20 2.88 1.05
CA PHE A 134 4.37 2.09 1.47
C PHE A 134 4.24 0.61 1.09
N ALA A 135 3.04 0.02 1.24
CA ALA A 135 2.80 -1.36 0.86
C ALA A 135 2.96 -1.59 -0.66
N ILE A 136 2.44 -0.68 -1.48
CA ILE A 136 2.57 -0.73 -2.94
C ILE A 136 4.03 -0.55 -3.36
N ALA A 137 4.70 0.49 -2.86
CA ALA A 137 6.10 0.78 -3.17
C ALA A 137 7.03 -0.38 -2.77
N ARG A 138 6.78 -1.02 -1.63
CA ARG A 138 7.49 -2.25 -1.25
C ARG A 138 7.28 -3.37 -2.27
N GLY A 139 6.03 -3.65 -2.64
CA GLY A 139 5.72 -4.67 -3.63
C GLY A 139 6.43 -4.43 -4.96
N LEU A 140 6.37 -3.21 -5.48
CA LEU A 140 7.07 -2.82 -6.72
C LEU A 140 8.60 -3.03 -6.62
N ARG A 141 9.21 -2.65 -5.49
CA ARG A 141 10.66 -2.83 -5.26
C ARG A 141 11.06 -4.29 -5.17
N ASP A 142 10.31 -5.10 -4.42
CA ASP A 142 10.56 -6.54 -4.27
C ASP A 142 10.54 -7.25 -5.64
N GLN A 143 9.83 -6.70 -6.63
CA GLN A 143 9.71 -7.25 -7.98
C GLN A 143 10.65 -6.62 -9.03
N ALA A 144 11.32 -5.50 -8.72
CA ALA A 144 12.11 -4.74 -9.70
C ALA A 144 13.45 -5.40 -10.07
N ALA A 145 13.99 -6.29 -9.22
CA ALA A 145 15.21 -7.08 -9.45
C ALA A 145 16.45 -6.31 -10.01
N ASP A 146 16.47 -4.98 -9.93
CA ASP A 146 17.46 -4.12 -10.57
C ASP A 146 18.55 -3.60 -9.60
N GLY A 147 18.37 -3.84 -8.30
CA GLY A 147 19.28 -3.39 -7.26
C GLY A 147 19.41 -1.86 -7.18
N ARG A 148 18.45 -1.10 -7.73
CA ARG A 148 18.48 0.38 -7.81
C ARG A 148 18.75 1.04 -6.46
N PHE A 149 18.27 0.43 -5.37
CA PHE A 149 18.41 0.95 -4.01
C PHE A 149 19.48 0.25 -3.17
N ALA A 150 20.25 -0.70 -3.71
CA ALA A 150 21.15 -1.54 -2.92
C ALA A 150 22.19 -0.75 -2.10
N GLU A 151 22.83 0.26 -2.69
CA GLU A 151 23.77 1.14 -1.98
C GLU A 151 23.08 1.98 -0.88
N LEU A 152 21.85 2.43 -1.16
CA LEU A 152 21.06 3.18 -0.18
C LEU A 152 20.57 2.28 0.97
N ASP A 153 20.18 1.04 0.67
CA ASP A 153 19.75 0.06 1.67
C ASP A 153 20.92 -0.27 2.63
N ALA A 154 22.14 -0.39 2.12
CA ALA A 154 23.33 -0.58 2.95
C ALA A 154 23.59 0.61 3.89
N LEU A 155 23.45 1.85 3.41
CA LEU A 155 23.55 3.04 4.26
C LEU A 155 22.45 3.08 5.32
N VAL A 156 21.20 2.77 4.94
CA VAL A 156 20.05 2.72 5.87
C VAL A 156 20.27 1.68 6.96
N GLU A 157 20.82 0.52 6.62
CA GLU A 157 21.18 -0.51 7.59
C GLU A 157 22.25 -0.02 8.56
N GLY A 158 23.32 0.62 8.06
CA GLY A 158 24.33 1.24 8.92
C GLY A 158 23.75 2.31 9.86
N TRP A 159 22.83 3.14 9.37
CA TRP A 159 22.12 4.12 10.22
C TRP A 159 21.24 3.45 11.27
N ARG A 160 20.60 2.33 10.93
CA ARG A 160 19.79 1.53 11.87
C ARG A 160 20.66 0.97 12.99
N GLU A 161 21.79 0.36 12.67
CA GLU A 161 22.72 -0.21 13.64
C GLU A 161 23.29 0.84 14.61
N ARG A 162 23.55 2.05 14.10
CA ARG A 162 24.07 3.16 14.91
C ARG A 162 22.99 3.94 15.68
N GLY A 163 21.71 3.67 15.42
CA GLY A 163 20.60 4.43 16.00
C GLY A 163 20.50 5.87 15.49
N GLU A 164 20.84 6.12 14.23
CA GLU A 164 20.78 7.45 13.59
C GLU A 164 19.35 7.87 13.23
N LEU A 165 18.55 8.12 14.26
CA LEU A 165 17.13 8.41 14.12
C LEU A 165 16.83 9.59 13.19
N THR A 166 17.69 10.60 13.13
CA THR A 166 17.49 11.76 12.24
C THR A 166 17.65 11.38 10.77
N ALA A 167 18.66 10.57 10.44
CA ALA A 167 18.87 10.10 9.07
C ALA A 167 17.70 9.21 8.63
N LEU A 168 17.31 8.27 9.49
CA LEU A 168 16.18 7.37 9.25
C LEU A 168 14.86 8.14 9.10
N ALA A 169 14.56 9.09 10.00
CA ALA A 169 13.32 9.87 9.94
C ALA A 169 13.24 10.75 8.69
N LEU A 170 14.37 11.22 8.18
CA LEU A 170 14.41 12.06 6.98
C LEU A 170 14.28 11.24 5.70
N VAL A 171 14.91 10.06 5.63
CA VAL A 171 15.03 9.28 4.39
C VAL A 171 13.91 8.24 4.25
N LEU A 172 13.56 7.52 5.32
CA LEU A 172 12.65 6.37 5.23
C LEU A 172 11.28 6.69 4.63
N PRO A 173 10.59 7.80 4.99
CA PRO A 173 9.29 8.08 4.38
C PRO A 173 9.36 8.23 2.85
N ALA A 174 10.39 8.90 2.34
CA ALA A 174 10.57 9.08 0.91
C ALA A 174 11.03 7.79 0.21
N LEU A 175 11.90 7.00 0.85
CA LEU A 175 12.38 5.73 0.31
C LEU A 175 11.28 4.66 0.28
N LEU A 176 10.60 4.47 1.41
CA LEU A 176 9.58 3.44 1.56
C LEU A 176 8.33 3.75 0.74
N GLY A 177 8.08 5.01 0.43
CA GLY A 177 6.97 5.46 -0.40
C GLY A 177 7.32 5.73 -1.85
N ASP A 178 8.53 5.46 -2.33
CA ASP A 178 8.87 5.69 -3.73
C ASP A 178 8.12 4.72 -4.65
N LEU A 179 7.17 5.23 -5.44
CA LEU A 179 6.44 4.43 -6.45
C LEU A 179 7.17 4.40 -7.81
N GLY A 180 8.35 5.02 -7.90
CA GLY A 180 9.11 5.14 -9.15
C GLY A 180 8.35 5.94 -10.22
N GLU A 181 8.41 5.47 -11.46
CA GLU A 181 7.73 6.10 -12.60
C GLU A 181 6.19 5.99 -12.56
N LEU A 182 5.66 5.08 -11.71
CA LEU A 182 4.23 4.86 -11.54
C LEU A 182 3.61 5.78 -10.50
N GLY A 183 4.44 6.54 -9.78
CA GLY A 183 4.01 7.52 -8.80
C GLY A 183 3.64 8.87 -9.40
N PRO A 184 3.05 9.77 -8.59
CA PRO A 184 2.86 11.16 -8.96
C PRO A 184 4.18 11.82 -9.41
N PRO A 185 4.12 12.81 -10.32
CA PRO A 185 5.30 13.60 -10.67
C PRO A 185 6.00 14.14 -9.41
N GLY A 186 7.31 13.88 -9.29
CA GLY A 186 8.13 14.32 -8.17
C GLY A 186 8.40 13.28 -7.08
N ASP A 187 7.90 12.04 -7.19
CA ASP A 187 8.22 10.95 -6.25
C ASP A 187 9.73 10.72 -6.08
N GLY A 188 10.44 10.51 -7.19
CA GLY A 188 11.90 10.37 -7.18
C GLY A 188 12.63 11.65 -6.72
N GLU A 189 12.04 12.82 -6.94
CA GLU A 189 12.59 14.09 -6.46
C GLU A 189 12.51 14.21 -4.94
N ARG A 190 11.46 13.68 -4.30
CA ARG A 190 11.33 13.69 -2.83
C ARG A 190 12.44 12.91 -2.16
N LEU A 191 12.74 11.70 -2.67
CA LEU A 191 13.85 10.89 -2.15
C LEU A 191 15.19 11.59 -2.34
N VAL A 192 15.50 12.05 -3.56
CA VAL A 192 16.75 12.77 -3.84
C VAL A 192 16.90 14.02 -2.98
N THR A 193 15.79 14.74 -2.73
CA THR A 193 15.78 15.93 -1.86
C THR A 193 16.10 15.57 -0.41
N ALA A 194 15.47 14.53 0.14
CA ALA A 194 15.75 14.05 1.49
C ALA A 194 17.23 13.65 1.66
N LEU A 195 17.79 12.94 0.68
CA LEU A 195 19.20 12.54 0.68
C LEU A 195 20.14 13.75 0.61
N ARG A 196 19.83 14.77 -0.21
CA ARG A 196 20.61 16.02 -0.28
C ARG A 196 20.57 16.80 1.03
N MET A 197 19.40 16.88 1.67
CA MET A 197 19.25 17.50 2.99
C MET A 197 20.13 16.78 4.02
N LEU A 198 20.09 15.45 4.07
CA LEU A 198 20.94 14.65 4.97
C LEU A 198 22.42 14.87 4.69
N HIS A 199 22.83 14.83 3.41
CA HIS A 199 24.22 15.04 2.99
C HIS A 199 24.75 16.41 3.42
N SER A 200 23.94 17.47 3.25
CA SER A 200 24.29 18.84 3.61
C SER A 200 24.35 19.10 5.12
N SER A 201 23.68 18.25 5.93
CA SER A 201 23.54 18.46 7.37
C SER A 201 24.84 18.37 8.18
N GLY A 202 25.93 17.87 7.60
CA GLY A 202 27.17 17.68 8.37
C GLY A 202 27.16 16.48 9.32
N ARG A 203 26.05 15.74 9.48
CA ARG A 203 25.88 14.76 10.57
C ARG A 203 26.52 13.38 10.35
N LEU A 204 26.64 12.95 9.10
CA LEU A 204 27.19 11.63 8.79
C LEU A 204 28.72 11.62 8.86
N PRO A 205 29.35 10.49 9.24
CA PRO A 205 30.79 10.28 9.07
C PRO A 205 31.24 10.54 7.63
N ASP A 206 32.49 10.97 7.43
CA ASP A 206 32.99 11.35 6.10
C ASP A 206 32.87 10.23 5.06
N GLY A 207 33.07 8.97 5.48
CA GLY A 207 32.88 7.79 4.63
C GLY A 207 31.43 7.66 4.12
N GLU A 208 30.46 7.67 5.04
CA GLU A 208 29.03 7.59 4.69
C GLU A 208 28.58 8.83 3.90
N ARG A 209 29.12 10.01 4.18
CA ARG A 209 28.83 11.24 3.43
C ARG A 209 29.27 11.11 1.97
N ALA A 210 30.46 10.57 1.72
CA ALA A 210 30.97 10.35 0.38
C ALA A 210 30.16 9.29 -0.38
N GLU A 211 29.74 8.23 0.31
CA GLU A 211 28.85 7.21 -0.24
C GLU A 211 27.46 7.75 -0.58
N LEU A 212 26.84 8.49 0.33
CA LEU A 212 25.57 9.16 0.10
C LEU A 212 25.65 10.12 -1.11
N GLY A 213 26.78 10.78 -1.33
CA GLY A 213 27.02 11.61 -2.50
C GLY A 213 26.97 10.84 -3.83
N ARG A 214 27.50 9.60 -3.86
CA ARG A 214 27.41 8.71 -5.03
C ARG A 214 25.98 8.25 -5.28
N VAL A 215 25.27 7.84 -4.22
CA VAL A 215 23.86 7.42 -4.28
C VAL A 215 22.98 8.54 -4.86
N ILE A 216 23.16 9.78 -4.39
CA ILE A 216 22.44 10.96 -4.93
C ILE A 216 22.70 11.12 -6.42
N GLY A 217 23.95 10.97 -6.86
CA GLY A 217 24.34 11.07 -8.27
C GLY A 217 23.67 10.00 -9.15
N SER A 218 23.67 8.75 -8.68
CA SER A 218 23.04 7.61 -9.37
C SER A 218 21.53 7.80 -9.51
N LEU A 219 20.84 8.08 -8.40
CA LEU A 219 19.38 8.24 -8.38
C LEU A 219 18.90 9.47 -9.18
N ALA A 220 19.66 10.57 -9.17
CA ALA A 220 19.32 11.76 -9.95
C ALA A 220 19.61 11.60 -11.46
N GLY A 221 20.54 10.71 -11.82
CA GLY A 221 20.90 10.42 -13.21
C GLY A 221 19.90 9.49 -13.92
N GLY A 222 19.25 8.58 -13.18
CA GLY A 222 18.25 7.65 -13.71
C GLY A 222 16.81 8.19 -13.80
N ALA A 223 16.56 9.41 -13.34
CA ALA A 223 15.24 10.05 -13.36
C ALA A 223 14.99 10.94 -14.61
N ARG A 224 15.74 10.73 -15.70
CA ARG A 224 15.67 11.51 -16.96
C ARG A 224 15.25 10.66 -18.13
#